data_AF-A0A8J3KFF0-F1
#
_entry.id   AF-A0A8J3KFF0-F1
#
_cell.length_a   1.000
_cell.length_b   1.000
_cell.length_c   1.000
_cell.angle_alpha   90.00
_cell.angle_beta   90.00
_cell.angle_gamma   90.00
#
_symmetry.space_group_name_H-M   'P 1'
#
loop_
_entity.id
_entity.type
_entity.pdbx_description
1 polymer ?
#
loop_
_entity_poly.entity_id
_entity_poly.type
_entity_poly.pdbx_seq_one_letter_code
_entity_poly.pdbx_strand_id
1 'polypeptide(L)'
;MVQESDWAWEFSDGDTAVALPIAAEIFARPADAPDVLAIFRPYPSDEIGFDIDLRELQGQERLDLLCEFFSAIGRRLDKPVLMTSEMGQDPVLGFDPAADRVVLMADPRLH
;
A
#
# COMPACT_ATOMS: atom_id res chain seq x y z
N MET A 1 18.39 9.09 -11.94
CA MET A 1 19.16 9.49 -10.75
C MET A 1 18.42 10.64 -10.13
N VAL A 2 17.88 10.50 -8.92
CA VAL A 2 17.26 11.61 -8.20
C VAL A 2 18.39 12.41 -7.56
N GLN A 3 18.43 13.71 -7.82
CA GLN A 3 19.42 14.61 -7.27
C GLN A 3 18.65 15.66 -6.45
N GLU A 4 19.12 15.92 -5.23
CA GLU A 4 18.53 16.94 -4.35
C GLU A 4 18.47 18.27 -5.12
N SER A 5 17.26 18.82 -5.24
CA SER A 5 17.02 20.15 -5.76
C SER A 5 16.72 21.03 -4.55
N ASP A 6 17.33 22.22 -4.47
CA ASP A 6 17.30 23.17 -3.33
C ASP A 6 15.90 23.77 -3.04
N TRP A 7 14.87 22.94 -3.05
CA TRP A 7 13.50 23.34 -2.80
C TRP A 7 13.29 23.56 -1.31
N ALA A 8 12.68 24.69 -0.99
CA ALA A 8 12.20 24.93 0.36
C ALA A 8 11.13 23.88 0.70
N TRP A 9 11.33 23.15 1.79
CA TRP A 9 10.39 22.15 2.30
C TRP A 9 10.13 22.39 3.78
N GLU A 10 8.98 21.93 4.26
CA GLU A 10 8.56 21.99 5.65
C GLU A 10 7.87 20.66 6.01
N PHE A 11 8.10 20.15 7.23
CA PHE A 11 7.41 18.99 7.77
C PHE A 11 6.49 19.43 8.91
N SER A 12 5.30 18.85 9.02
CA SER A 12 4.34 19.19 10.08
C SER A 12 3.74 17.93 10.69
N ASP A 13 3.53 17.93 12.01
CA ASP A 13 2.69 16.94 12.70
C ASP A 13 1.35 17.59 13.07
N GLY A 14 0.28 17.17 12.38
CA GLY A 14 -0.98 17.93 12.36
C GLY A 14 -0.78 19.32 11.74
N ASP A 15 -1.26 20.36 12.42
CA ASP A 15 -1.14 21.77 11.97
C ASP A 15 0.11 22.49 12.52
N THR A 16 1.02 21.76 13.18
CA THR A 16 2.24 22.34 13.74
C THR A 16 3.44 21.98 12.89
N ALA A 17 4.09 22.99 12.32
CA ALA A 17 5.38 22.83 11.65
C ALA A 17 6.43 22.36 12.67
N VAL A 18 7.04 21.22 12.40
CA VAL A 18 8.06 20.59 13.25
C VAL A 18 9.28 20.22 12.42
N ALA A 19 10.42 20.04 13.11
CA ALA A 19 11.60 19.52 12.44
C ALA A 19 11.28 18.16 11.82
N LEU A 20 11.81 17.88 10.62
CA LEU A 20 11.68 16.57 10.01
C LEU A 20 12.23 15.52 10.98
N PRO A 21 11.38 14.63 11.51
CA PRO A 21 11.81 13.61 12.44
C PRO A 21 12.81 12.70 11.76
N ILE A 22 13.76 12.18 12.54
CA ILE A 22 14.64 11.16 12.01
C ILE A 22 13.82 9.92 11.68
N ALA A 23 14.26 9.15 10.69
CA ALA A 23 13.52 7.97 10.22
C ALA A 23 13.09 7.04 11.38
N ALA A 24 13.94 6.89 12.39
CA ALA A 24 13.65 6.07 13.58
C ALA A 24 12.40 6.52 14.36
N GLU A 25 12.08 7.81 14.37
CA GLU A 25 10.92 8.38 15.06
C GLU A 25 9.64 8.22 14.23
N ILE A 26 9.73 8.30 12.89
CA ILE A 26 8.61 7.99 11.98
C ILE A 26 8.15 6.55 12.19
N PHE A 27 9.10 5.61 12.35
CA PHE A 27 8.80 4.19 12.54
C PHE A 27 8.42 3.80 13.97
N ALA A 28 8.60 4.69 14.96
CA ALA A 28 8.25 4.42 16.37
C ALA A 28 6.82 4.84 16.74
N ARG A 29 6.09 5.51 15.83
CA ARG A 29 4.74 6.01 16.09
C ARG A 29 3.73 4.84 16.04
N PRO A 30 2.90 4.62 17.08
CA PRO A 30 1.91 3.55 17.04
C PRO A 30 0.93 3.86 15.91
N ALA A 31 0.89 2.95 14.94
CA ALA A 31 -0.10 2.99 13.90
C ALA A 31 -1.40 2.45 14.49
N ASP A 32 -2.46 3.25 14.53
CA ASP A 32 -3.81 2.69 14.44
C ASP A 32 -4.01 2.22 12.99
N ALA A 33 -3.18 1.27 12.57
CA ALA A 33 -3.28 0.56 11.32
C ALA A 33 -3.94 -0.79 11.61
N PRO A 34 -4.58 -1.41 10.60
CA PRO A 34 -4.79 -2.85 10.64
C PRO A 34 -3.50 -3.55 11.07
N ASP A 35 -3.62 -4.72 11.70
CA ASP A 35 -2.52 -5.53 12.27
C ASP A 35 -1.60 -6.16 11.18
N VAL A 36 -1.43 -5.43 10.08
CA VAL A 36 -0.74 -5.75 8.82
C VAL A 36 0.01 -4.49 8.36
N LEU A 37 1.33 -4.59 8.27
CA LEU A 37 2.22 -3.53 7.83
C LEU A 37 2.13 -3.35 6.30
N ALA A 38 1.83 -2.12 5.86
CA ALA A 38 1.90 -1.72 4.46
C ALA A 38 2.99 -0.66 4.26
N ILE A 39 3.98 -0.93 3.41
CA ILE A 39 5.08 0.00 3.12
C ILE A 39 4.86 0.64 1.75
N PHE A 40 4.47 1.91 1.72
CA PHE A 40 4.20 2.64 0.48
C PHE A 40 5.47 3.18 -0.18
N ARG A 41 5.54 3.05 -1.50
CA ARG A 41 6.61 3.56 -2.36
C ARG A 41 6.02 4.26 -3.58
N PRO A 42 6.15 5.59 -3.69
CA PRO A 42 5.74 6.31 -4.90
C PRO A 42 6.73 6.03 -6.04
N TYR A 43 6.21 5.73 -7.23
CA TYR A 43 6.98 5.54 -8.45
C TYR A 43 6.75 6.71 -9.42
N PRO A 44 7.74 7.04 -10.27
CA PRO A 44 7.63 8.14 -11.24
C PRO A 44 6.62 7.88 -12.39
N SER A 45 6.02 6.69 -12.47
CA SER A 45 5.08 6.25 -13.50
C SER A 45 3.60 6.42 -13.13
N ASP A 46 3.26 7.37 -12.24
CA ASP A 46 1.91 7.57 -11.68
C ASP A 46 1.36 6.36 -10.88
N GLU A 47 2.26 5.53 -10.39
CA GLU A 47 1.97 4.35 -9.58
C GLU A 47 2.45 4.54 -8.14
N ILE A 48 1.68 4.02 -7.20
CA ILE A 48 2.11 3.87 -5.80
C ILE A 48 2.12 2.37 -5.55
N GLY A 49 3.32 1.81 -5.41
CA GLY A 49 3.47 0.44 -4.97
C GLY A 49 3.41 0.38 -3.44
N PHE A 50 3.04 -0.76 -2.90
CA PHE A 50 3.22 -1.04 -1.49
C PHE A 50 3.47 -2.52 -1.24
N ASP A 51 4.32 -2.83 -0.27
CA ASP A 51 4.53 -4.22 0.17
C ASP A 51 3.66 -4.54 1.36
N ILE A 52 3.26 -5.81 1.44
CA ILE A 52 2.61 -6.39 2.60
C ILE A 52 3.33 -7.68 2.97
N ASP A 53 3.57 -7.90 4.25
CA ASP A 53 4.13 -9.16 4.73
C ASP A 53 3.05 -10.25 4.77
N LEU A 54 3.20 -11.27 3.93
CA LEU A 54 2.25 -12.41 3.89
C LEU A 54 2.20 -13.18 5.22
N ARG A 55 3.24 -13.10 6.06
CA ARG A 55 3.24 -13.71 7.41
C ARG A 55 2.21 -13.06 8.34
N GLU A 56 1.83 -11.82 8.05
CA GLU A 56 0.80 -11.06 8.78
C GLU A 56 -0.60 -11.27 8.20
N LEU A 57 -0.72 -12.03 7.10
CA LEU A 57 -1.97 -12.32 6.38
C LEU A 57 -2.44 -13.78 6.54
N GLN A 58 -2.15 -14.41 7.67
CA GLN A 58 -2.49 -15.81 7.90
C GLN A 58 -3.96 -15.98 8.33
N GLY A 59 -4.71 -16.77 7.56
CA GLY A 59 -6.11 -17.09 7.83
C GLY A 59 -7.10 -16.12 7.18
N GLN A 60 -8.38 -16.52 7.19
CA GLN A 60 -9.43 -15.82 6.44
C GLN A 60 -9.67 -14.39 6.94
N GLU A 61 -9.71 -14.17 8.25
CA GLU A 61 -9.99 -12.85 8.84
C GLU A 61 -8.98 -11.78 8.40
N ARG A 62 -7.68 -12.14 8.37
CA ARG A 62 -6.61 -11.23 7.93
C ARG A 62 -6.64 -11.01 6.41
N LEU A 63 -7.05 -12.01 5.63
CA LEU A 63 -7.28 -11.86 4.20
C LEU A 63 -8.48 -10.96 3.90
N ASP A 64 -9.55 -11.04 4.69
CA ASP A 64 -10.72 -10.18 4.55
C ASP A 64 -10.34 -8.72 4.82
N LEU A 65 -9.54 -8.46 5.86
CA LEU A 65 -9.00 -7.14 6.18
C LEU A 65 -8.16 -6.56 5.02
N LEU A 66 -7.34 -7.38 4.39
CA LEU A 66 -6.61 -6.98 3.18
C LEU A 66 -7.55 -6.61 2.03
N CYS A 67 -8.61 -7.39 1.82
CA CYS A 67 -9.59 -7.11 0.78
C CYS A 67 -10.34 -5.80 1.02
N GLU A 68 -10.69 -5.51 2.28
CA GLU A 68 -11.28 -4.24 2.68
C GLU A 68 -10.33 -3.07 2.43
N PHE A 69 -9.05 -3.25 2.76
CA PHE A 69 -8.01 -2.25 2.50
C PHE A 69 -7.86 -1.92 1.00
N PHE A 70 -7.80 -2.95 0.14
CA PHE A 70 -7.76 -2.76 -1.33
C PHE A 70 -9.01 -2.03 -1.83
N SER A 71 -10.17 -2.42 -1.32
CA SER A 71 -11.45 -1.80 -1.69
C SER A 71 -11.50 -0.34 -1.27
N ALA A 72 -11.01 -0.01 -0.07
CA ALA A 72 -10.98 1.37 0.42
C ALA A 72 -10.10 2.27 -0.45
N ILE A 73 -8.89 1.82 -0.80
CA ILE A 73 -7.98 2.56 -1.68
C ILE A 73 -8.58 2.68 -3.08
N GLY A 74 -9.02 1.57 -3.66
CA GLY A 74 -9.54 1.53 -5.03
C GLY A 74 -10.77 2.41 -5.22
N ARG A 75 -11.73 2.37 -4.28
CA ARG A 75 -12.90 3.27 -4.27
C ARG A 75 -12.51 4.73 -4.12
N ARG A 76 -11.55 5.03 -3.24
CA ARG A 76 -11.11 6.40 -2.97
C ARG A 76 -10.40 7.04 -4.16
N LEU A 77 -9.73 6.23 -4.98
CA LEU A 77 -8.94 6.69 -6.13
C LEU A 77 -9.63 6.45 -7.48
N ASP A 78 -10.75 5.70 -7.50
CA ASP A 78 -11.41 5.20 -8.73
C ASP A 78 -10.42 4.49 -9.67
N LYS A 79 -9.59 3.63 -9.07
CA LYS A 79 -8.49 2.92 -9.76
C LYS A 79 -8.38 1.47 -9.31
N PRO A 80 -7.88 0.58 -10.20
CA PRO A 80 -7.49 -0.77 -9.79
C PRO A 80 -6.40 -0.74 -8.72
N VAL A 81 -6.45 -1.70 -7.79
CA VAL A 81 -5.37 -1.97 -6.84
C VAL A 81 -4.93 -3.42 -7.09
N LEU A 82 -3.70 -3.62 -7.52
CA LEU A 82 -3.19 -4.91 -7.99
C LEU A 82 -2.13 -5.43 -7.03
N MET A 83 -2.19 -6.71 -6.70
CA MET A 83 -1.14 -7.42 -5.97
C MET A 83 -0.49 -8.43 -6.90
N THR A 84 0.79 -8.21 -7.20
CA THR A 84 1.64 -9.19 -7.89
C THR A 84 2.53 -9.89 -6.86
N SER A 85 3.06 -11.06 -7.21
CA SER A 85 4.21 -11.59 -6.47
C SER A 85 5.46 -10.76 -6.78
N GLU A 86 6.42 -10.69 -5.85
CA GLU A 86 7.66 -9.91 -6.07
C GLU A 86 8.41 -10.30 -7.35
N MET A 87 8.28 -11.56 -7.78
CA MET A 87 8.98 -12.11 -8.94
C MET A 87 8.06 -12.33 -10.15
N GLY A 88 6.78 -11.94 -10.05
CA GLY A 88 5.77 -12.11 -11.08
C GLY A 88 5.22 -10.77 -11.57
N GLN A 89 4.78 -10.74 -12.82
CA GLN A 89 4.08 -9.57 -13.39
C GLN A 89 2.56 -9.77 -13.43
N ASP A 90 2.11 -11.02 -13.27
CA ASP A 90 0.69 -11.36 -13.31
C ASP A 90 0.04 -11.08 -11.93
N PRO A 91 -1.01 -10.25 -11.87
CA PRO A 91 -1.72 -9.99 -10.63
C PRO A 91 -2.38 -11.26 -10.09
N VAL A 92 -2.23 -11.49 -8.79
CA VAL A 92 -2.84 -12.62 -8.08
C VAL A 92 -4.21 -12.23 -7.53
N LEU A 93 -4.28 -11.08 -6.87
CA LEU A 93 -5.50 -10.47 -6.33
C LEU A 93 -5.55 -9.01 -6.74
N GLY A 94 -6.76 -8.47 -6.90
CA GLY A 94 -6.90 -7.03 -7.06
C GLY A 94 -8.32 -6.53 -6.90
N PHE A 95 -8.45 -5.25 -6.57
CA PHE A 95 -9.72 -4.55 -6.61
C PHE A 95 -10.09 -4.20 -8.06
N ASP A 96 -11.26 -4.64 -8.49
CA ASP A 96 -11.86 -4.29 -9.78
C ASP A 96 -12.91 -3.18 -9.58
N PRO A 97 -12.67 -1.95 -10.08
CA PRO A 97 -13.62 -0.85 -9.98
C PRO A 97 -14.97 -1.14 -10.67
N ALA A 98 -14.98 -1.93 -11.74
CA ALA A 98 -16.21 -2.24 -12.47
C ALA A 98 -17.13 -3.18 -11.69
N ALA A 99 -16.53 -4.11 -10.93
CA ALA A 99 -17.26 -5.06 -10.09
C ALA A 99 -17.45 -4.57 -8.64
N ASP A 100 -16.79 -3.46 -8.26
CA ASP A 100 -16.71 -2.90 -6.91
C ASP A 100 -16.36 -3.94 -5.83
N ARG A 101 -15.37 -4.79 -6.13
CA ARG A 101 -14.91 -5.84 -5.21
C ARG A 101 -13.50 -6.30 -5.52
N VAL A 102 -12.87 -6.92 -4.53
CA VAL A 102 -11.63 -7.67 -4.74
C VAL A 102 -11.94 -9.00 -5.41
N VAL A 103 -11.16 -9.33 -6.44
CA VAL A 103 -11.28 -10.55 -7.22
C VAL A 103 -9.94 -11.27 -7.28
N LEU A 104 -10.01 -12.60 -7.39
CA LEU A 104 -8.86 -13.41 -7.76
C LEU A 104 -8.59 -13.21 -9.25
N MET A 105 -7.37 -12.80 -9.59
CA MET A 105 -6.95 -12.47 -10.96
C MET A 105 -6.09 -13.56 -11.59
N ALA A 106 -5.33 -14.31 -10.79
CA ALA A 106 -4.60 -15.50 -11.25
C ALA A 106 -5.51 -16.73 -11.35
N ASP A 107 -5.27 -17.63 -12.32
CA ASP A 107 -5.93 -18.94 -12.34
C ASP A 107 -5.30 -19.83 -11.25
N PRO A 108 -6.05 -20.26 -10.22
CA PRO A 108 -5.52 -21.07 -9.13
C PRO A 108 -5.09 -22.49 -9.57
N ARG A 109 -5.31 -22.87 -10.83
CA ARG A 109 -4.94 -24.19 -11.39
C ARG A 109 -3.57 -24.21 -12.09
N LEU A 110 -2.89 -23.06 -12.20
CA LEU A 110 -1.61 -22.93 -12.91
C LEU A 110 -0.38 -22.87 -11.99
N HIS A 111 -0.56 -23.06 -10.68
CA HIS A 111 0.51 -22.99 -9.66
C HIS A 111 0.52 -24.22 -8.76
#